data_AF-A0A101SJM6-F1
#
_entry.id   AF-A0A101SJM6-F1
#
_cell.length_a   1.000
_cell.length_b   1.000
_cell.length_c   1.000
_cell.angle_alpha   90.00
_cell.angle_beta   90.00
_cell.angle_gamma   90.00
#
_symmetry.space_group_name_H-M   'P 1'
#
loop_
_entity.id
_entity.type
_entity.pdbx_description
1 polymer ?
#
loop_
_entity_poly.entity_id
_entity_poly.type
_entity_poly.pdbx_seq_one_letter_code
_entity_poly.pdbx_strand_id
1 'polypeptide(L)'
;METALLGDWCAALWSGNGILLSPALDVLKAEARTVHRQLVPIWRRRTRHGRVLSLDADLGGLSLYDLVVADVDLLAHTTGGVYVDERLNAVLRGLDPTECAVVFAYAEGEGTTWTEAAAQAGAASPEAFGERVRRKVRRLANEQRRRAAQRRPAPPVA
;
A
#
# COMPACT_ATOMS: atom_id res chain seq x y z
N MET A 1 -29.22 -3.91 22.89
CA MET A 1 -28.54 -4.65 21.81
C MET A 1 -28.01 -5.94 22.44
N GLU A 2 -28.85 -6.97 22.48
CA GLU A 2 -28.54 -8.29 23.04
C GLU A 2 -27.52 -9.00 22.17
N THR A 3 -26.37 -9.36 22.73
CA THR A 3 -25.39 -10.20 22.04
C THR A 3 -25.91 -11.64 22.03
N ALA A 4 -25.90 -12.24 20.84
CA ALA A 4 -26.39 -13.58 20.53
C ALA A 4 -25.66 -14.69 21.32
N LEU A 5 -26.07 -14.88 22.59
CA LEU A 5 -25.69 -16.00 23.45
C LEU A 5 -26.93 -16.84 23.84
N LEU A 6 -28.00 -16.80 23.04
CA LEU A 6 -29.20 -17.61 23.24
C LEU A 6 -29.30 -18.63 22.09
N GLY A 7 -28.35 -19.57 22.08
CA GLY A 7 -28.45 -20.79 21.26
C GLY A 7 -29.26 -21.89 21.96
N ASP A 8 -29.57 -22.97 21.25
CA ASP A 8 -30.41 -24.11 21.68
C ASP A 8 -30.00 -24.76 23.02
N TRP A 9 -28.81 -24.48 23.54
CA TRP A 9 -28.37 -24.93 24.87
C TRP A 9 -29.08 -24.21 26.02
N CYS A 10 -29.59 -22.99 25.82
CA CYS A 10 -30.38 -22.29 26.84
C CYS A 10 -31.67 -23.05 27.14
N ALA A 11 -32.34 -23.62 26.14
CA ALA A 11 -33.55 -24.40 26.34
C ALA A 11 -33.29 -25.64 27.22
N ALA A 12 -32.13 -26.30 27.06
CA ALA A 12 -31.72 -27.46 27.87
C ALA A 12 -31.43 -27.10 29.34
N LEU A 13 -30.93 -25.89 29.60
CA LEU A 13 -30.70 -25.37 30.95
C LEU A 13 -31.99 -25.05 31.71
N TRP A 14 -33.02 -24.59 31.01
CA TRP A 14 -34.31 -24.24 31.61
C TRP A 14 -35.25 -25.44 31.75
N SER A 15 -35.04 -26.52 30.99
CA SER A 15 -35.91 -27.70 30.95
C SER A 15 -35.46 -28.85 31.87
N GLY A 16 -34.24 -28.80 32.42
CA GLY A 16 -33.71 -29.80 33.36
C GLY A 16 -33.36 -29.17 34.70
N ASN A 17 -33.55 -29.91 35.80
CA ASN A 17 -33.38 -29.55 37.23
C ASN A 17 -32.04 -28.91 37.66
N GLY A 18 -31.49 -27.92 36.95
CA GLY A 18 -30.24 -27.23 37.27
C GLY A 18 -28.97 -28.07 37.06
N ILE A 19 -29.07 -29.29 36.55
CA ILE A 19 -27.91 -30.16 36.31
C ILE A 19 -27.55 -30.11 34.84
N LEU A 20 -26.43 -29.45 34.55
CA LEU A 20 -25.81 -29.44 33.23
C LEU A 20 -25.32 -30.84 32.88
N LEU A 21 -26.10 -31.57 32.07
CA LEU A 21 -25.66 -32.82 31.44
C LEU A 21 -24.39 -32.53 30.62
N SER A 22 -23.36 -33.37 30.76
CA SER A 22 -22.04 -33.22 30.09
C SER A 22 -22.11 -32.80 28.62
N PRO A 23 -23.05 -33.30 27.78
CA PRO A 23 -23.17 -32.88 26.39
C PRO A 23 -23.50 -31.38 26.21
N ALA A 24 -24.29 -30.78 27.09
CA ALA A 24 -24.64 -29.36 27.02
C ALA A 24 -23.43 -28.47 27.35
N LEU A 25 -22.55 -28.91 28.26
CA LEU A 25 -21.29 -28.24 28.54
C LEU A 25 -20.32 -28.29 27.36
N ASP A 26 -20.31 -29.39 26.62
CA ASP A 26 -19.44 -29.53 25.44
C ASP A 26 -19.91 -28.63 24.29
N VAL A 27 -21.23 -28.49 24.10
CA VAL A 27 -21.83 -27.52 23.17
C VAL A 27 -21.47 -26.09 23.56
N LEU A 28 -21.63 -25.72 24.84
CA LEU A 28 -21.27 -24.38 25.33
C LEU A 28 -19.77 -24.09 25.14
N LYS A 29 -18.90 -25.04 25.43
CA LYS A 29 -17.44 -24.90 25.20
C LYS A 29 -17.12 -24.75 23.72
N ALA A 30 -17.84 -25.44 22.83
CA ALA A 30 -17.66 -25.33 21.38
C ALA A 30 -18.10 -23.96 20.85
N GLU A 31 -19.25 -23.45 21.31
CA GLU A 31 -19.74 -22.11 20.97
C GLU A 31 -18.80 -21.02 21.50
N ALA A 32 -18.40 -21.09 22.78
CA ALA A 32 -17.47 -20.15 23.38
C ALA A 32 -16.13 -20.10 22.63
N ARG A 33 -15.61 -21.24 22.17
CA ARG A 33 -14.40 -21.30 21.35
C ARG A 33 -14.60 -20.69 19.96
N THR A 34 -15.76 -20.87 19.36
CA THR A 34 -16.10 -20.30 18.04
C THR A 34 -16.20 -18.79 18.11
N VAL A 35 -16.94 -18.26 19.08
CA VAL A 35 -17.06 -16.82 19.34
C VAL A 35 -15.71 -16.22 19.72
N HIS A 36 -14.94 -16.89 20.59
CA HIS A 36 -13.58 -16.45 20.92
C HIS A 36 -12.69 -16.39 19.67
N ARG A 37 -12.72 -17.42 18.79
CA ARG A 37 -11.98 -17.37 17.53
C ARG A 37 -12.44 -16.21 16.66
N GLN A 38 -13.74 -16.00 16.49
CA GLN A 38 -14.29 -14.91 15.66
C GLN A 38 -13.91 -13.52 16.20
N LEU A 39 -13.92 -13.33 17.52
CA LEU A 39 -13.61 -12.07 18.18
C LEU A 39 -12.11 -11.84 18.40
N VAL A 40 -11.27 -12.87 18.32
CA VAL A 40 -9.81 -12.70 18.36
C VAL A 40 -9.37 -12.03 17.06
N PRO A 41 -8.87 -10.79 17.13
CA PRO A 41 -8.44 -10.06 15.95
C PRO A 41 -7.32 -10.79 15.21
N ILE A 42 -7.28 -10.65 13.89
CA ILE A 42 -6.34 -11.38 13.03
C ILE A 42 -4.88 -11.14 13.44
N TRP A 43 -4.54 -9.95 13.96
CA TRP A 43 -3.20 -9.61 14.45
C TRP A 43 -2.77 -10.36 15.73
N ARG A 44 -3.69 -11.01 16.45
CA ARG A 44 -3.36 -11.92 17.56
C ARG A 44 -3.24 -13.38 17.13
N ARG A 45 -3.53 -13.70 15.85
CA ARG A 45 -3.44 -15.07 15.32
C ARG A 45 -2.05 -15.32 14.73
N ARG A 46 -1.45 -16.45 15.10
CA ARG A 46 -0.20 -16.93 14.49
C ARG A 46 -0.55 -17.59 13.16
N THR A 47 -0.04 -17.10 12.04
CA THR A 47 -0.20 -17.77 10.75
C THR A 47 0.93 -18.78 10.55
N ARG A 48 0.77 -19.73 9.62
CA ARG A 48 1.83 -20.70 9.27
C ARG A 48 3.11 -20.01 8.76
N HIS A 49 3.03 -18.74 8.36
CA HIS A 49 4.12 -18.00 7.72
C HIS A 49 4.67 -16.84 8.57
N GLY A 50 4.17 -16.62 9.80
CA GLY A 50 4.71 -15.58 10.67
C GLY A 50 3.74 -15.08 11.74
N ARG A 51 4.17 -14.04 12.48
CA ARG A 51 3.29 -13.25 13.33
C ARG A 51 2.75 -12.09 12.48
N VAL A 52 1.43 -11.88 12.53
CA VAL A 52 0.81 -10.69 11.93
C VAL A 52 1.04 -9.51 12.87
N LEU A 53 1.55 -8.40 12.35
CA LEU A 53 1.74 -7.16 13.09
C LEU A 53 0.61 -6.19 12.78
N SER A 54 0.25 -5.35 13.74
CA SER A 54 -0.68 -4.25 13.51
C SER A 54 -0.01 -3.18 12.64
N LEU A 55 -0.77 -2.56 11.74
CA LEU A 55 -0.29 -1.37 11.02
C LEU A 55 -0.07 -0.21 12.00
N ASP A 56 -0.87 -0.12 13.07
CA ASP A 56 -0.72 0.89 14.12
C ASP A 56 0.38 0.56 15.14
N ALA A 57 1.20 -0.47 14.90
CA ALA A 57 2.27 -0.81 15.83
C ALA A 57 3.30 0.32 15.88
N ASP A 58 3.55 0.86 17.08
CA ASP A 58 4.56 1.89 17.31
C ASP A 58 5.98 1.31 17.15
N LEU A 59 6.75 1.92 16.25
CA LEU A 59 8.14 1.61 15.91
C LEU A 59 9.08 2.72 16.38
N GLY A 60 8.76 3.39 17.49
CA GLY A 60 9.60 4.44 18.07
C GLY A 60 9.24 5.84 17.54
N GLY A 61 7.94 6.16 17.52
CA GLY A 61 7.41 7.45 17.08
C GLY A 61 6.83 7.45 15.66
N LEU A 62 6.87 6.31 14.98
CA LEU A 62 6.22 6.08 13.68
C LEU A 62 5.43 4.77 13.75
N SER A 63 4.28 4.72 13.09
CA SER A 63 3.52 3.49 12.93
C SER A 63 4.01 2.70 11.71
N LEU A 64 3.78 1.39 11.70
CA LEU A 64 4.03 0.56 10.51
C LEU A 64 3.19 1.02 9.31
N TYR A 65 2.03 1.64 9.56
CA TYR A 65 1.21 2.32 8.56
C TYR A 65 1.97 3.48 7.90
N ASP A 66 2.66 4.33 8.66
CA ASP A 66 3.39 5.49 8.11
C ASP A 66 4.50 5.07 7.13
N LEU A 67 5.18 3.94 7.42
CA LEU A 67 6.16 3.36 6.50
C LEU A 67 5.52 2.78 5.24
N VAL A 68 4.39 2.08 5.38
CA VAL A 68 3.70 1.46 4.25
C VAL A 68 3.04 2.51 3.35
N VAL A 69 2.49 3.59 3.91
CA VAL A 69 1.87 4.67 3.12
C VAL A 69 2.89 5.37 2.25
N ALA A 70 4.07 5.71 2.78
CA ALA A 70 5.13 6.33 1.97
C ALA A 70 5.55 5.44 0.79
N ASP A 71 5.61 4.12 1.00
CA ASP A 71 5.92 3.15 -0.06
C ASP A 71 4.74 2.94 -1.03
N VAL A 72 3.51 2.95 -0.54
CA VAL A 72 2.28 2.81 -1.34
C VAL A 72 2.04 4.03 -2.22
N ASP A 73 2.30 5.24 -1.73
CA ASP A 73 2.22 6.45 -2.56
C ASP A 73 3.27 6.39 -3.67
N LEU A 74 4.51 6.05 -3.35
CA LEU A 74 5.56 5.82 -4.36
C LEU A 74 5.18 4.69 -5.34
N LEU A 75 4.59 3.59 -4.85
CA LEU A 75 4.10 2.49 -5.67
C LEU A 75 2.94 2.90 -6.58
N ALA A 76 1.96 3.67 -6.10
CA ALA A 76 0.84 4.17 -6.90
C ALA A 76 1.32 5.10 -8.03
N HIS A 77 2.33 5.91 -7.75
CA HIS A 77 2.96 6.81 -8.72
C HIS A 77 3.86 6.04 -9.71
N THR A 78 4.54 4.97 -9.27
CA THR A 78 5.44 4.15 -10.11
C THR A 78 4.74 3.04 -10.90
N THR A 79 3.61 2.52 -10.43
CA THR A 79 2.87 1.38 -11.06
C THR A 79 1.77 1.80 -12.04
N GLY A 80 1.62 3.09 -12.33
CA GLY A 80 0.85 3.56 -13.49
C GLY A 80 -0.46 4.26 -13.19
N GLY A 81 -0.49 5.16 -12.20
CA GLY A 81 -1.47 6.25 -12.21
C GLY A 81 -1.37 7.01 -13.54
N VAL A 82 -2.44 6.99 -14.34
CA VAL A 82 -2.50 7.75 -15.60
C VAL A 82 -2.67 9.22 -15.24
N TYR A 83 -1.61 10.02 -15.40
CA TYR A 83 -1.68 11.47 -15.24
C TYR A 83 -2.53 12.07 -16.35
N VAL A 84 -3.21 13.20 -16.06
CA VAL A 84 -3.99 13.96 -17.05
C VAL A 84 -3.09 14.41 -18.22
N ASP A 85 -1.83 14.73 -17.94
CA ASP A 85 -0.86 15.04 -19.00
C ASP A 85 -0.25 13.77 -19.59
N GLU A 86 -0.73 13.42 -20.78
CA GLU A 86 -0.23 12.28 -21.54
C GLU A 86 1.27 12.38 -21.90
N ARG A 87 1.82 13.60 -21.96
CA ARG A 87 3.26 13.81 -22.18
C ARG A 87 4.07 13.35 -20.97
N LEU A 88 3.54 13.57 -19.76
CA LEU A 88 4.16 13.10 -18.52
C LEU A 88 4.10 11.57 -18.47
N ASN A 89 2.95 10.96 -18.77
CA ASN A 89 2.82 9.50 -18.86
C ASN A 89 3.84 8.89 -19.82
N ALA A 90 4.08 9.53 -20.97
CA ALA A 90 5.01 9.05 -21.97
C ALA A 90 6.48 9.16 -21.54
N VAL A 91 6.82 10.11 -20.67
CA VAL A 91 8.16 10.21 -20.05
C VAL A 91 8.31 9.14 -18.97
N LEU A 92 7.33 8.99 -18.08
CA LEU A 92 7.37 8.02 -16.99
C LEU A 92 7.43 6.57 -17.49
N ARG A 93 6.73 6.24 -18.58
CA ARG A 93 6.84 4.94 -19.25
C ARG A 93 8.24 4.62 -19.79
N GLY A 94 9.08 5.62 -19.98
CA GLY A 94 10.46 5.46 -20.45
C GLY A 94 11.49 5.27 -19.33
N LEU A 95 11.05 5.30 -18.08
CA LEU A 95 11.88 5.13 -16.89
C LEU A 95 11.62 3.76 -16.27
N ASP A 96 12.65 3.19 -15.64
CA ASP A 96 12.45 2.03 -14.77
C ASP A 96 11.91 2.46 -13.39
N PRO A 97 11.41 1.51 -12.55
CA PRO A 97 10.81 1.86 -11.27
C PRO A 97 11.74 2.65 -10.33
N THR A 98 13.04 2.34 -10.33
CA THR A 98 14.01 3.03 -9.46
C THR A 98 14.30 4.45 -9.94
N GLU A 99 14.32 4.66 -11.26
CA GLU A 99 14.44 6.01 -11.83
C GLU A 99 13.17 6.85 -11.61
N CYS A 100 11.98 6.23 -11.69
CA CYS A 100 10.73 6.90 -11.36
C CYS A 100 10.69 7.37 -9.90
N ALA A 101 11.12 6.53 -8.95
CA ALA A 101 11.18 6.91 -7.54
C ALA A 101 12.02 8.18 -7.31
N VAL A 102 13.15 8.32 -8.01
CA VAL A 102 13.98 9.54 -7.97
C VAL A 102 13.24 10.75 -8.52
N VAL A 103 12.48 10.59 -9.60
CA VAL A 103 11.70 11.69 -10.19
C VAL A 103 10.59 12.16 -9.25
N PHE A 104 9.92 11.24 -8.55
CA PHE A 104 8.91 11.58 -7.55
C PHE A 104 9.52 12.28 -6.33
N ALA A 105 10.61 11.74 -5.78
CA ALA A 105 11.34 12.37 -4.68
C ALA A 105 11.82 13.79 -5.05
N TYR A 106 12.27 14.01 -6.29
CA TYR A 106 12.65 15.32 -6.79
C TYR A 106 11.45 16.28 -6.91
N ALA A 107 10.27 15.79 -7.28
CA ALA A 107 9.07 16.59 -7.46
C ALA A 107 8.40 16.97 -6.12
N GLU A 108 8.47 16.07 -5.13
CA GLU A 108 7.91 16.26 -3.78
C GLU A 108 8.76 17.20 -2.92
N GLY A 109 10.08 17.22 -3.13
CA GLY A 109 10.99 18.05 -2.36
C GLY A 109 11.10 19.47 -2.89
N GLU A 110 10.59 20.45 -2.14
CA GLU A 110 10.83 21.87 -2.44
C GLU A 110 12.34 22.17 -2.42
N GLY A 111 12.91 22.49 -3.59
CA GLY A 111 14.32 22.86 -3.70
C GLY A 111 15.31 21.69 -3.70
N THR A 112 14.84 20.44 -3.76
CA THR A 112 15.69 19.24 -3.73
C THR A 112 16.53 19.10 -5.01
N THR A 113 17.81 18.79 -4.84
CA THR A 113 18.71 18.48 -5.96
C THR A 113 18.49 17.04 -6.46
N TRP A 114 18.88 16.75 -7.70
CA TRP A 114 18.79 15.38 -8.25
C TRP A 114 19.61 14.36 -7.44
N THR A 115 20.68 14.80 -6.79
CA THR A 115 21.50 13.98 -5.90
C THR A 115 20.76 13.64 -4.61
N GLU A 116 20.11 14.62 -3.98
CA GLU A 116 19.33 14.41 -2.75
C GLU A 116 18.10 13.54 -3.02
N ALA A 117 17.40 13.77 -4.13
CA ALA A 117 16.29 12.92 -4.55
C ALA A 117 16.73 11.47 -4.80
N ALA A 118 17.93 11.27 -5.38
CA ALA A 118 18.50 9.94 -5.56
C ALA A 118 18.88 9.28 -4.23
N ALA A 119 19.38 10.06 -3.26
CA ALA A 119 19.67 9.56 -1.92
C ALA A 119 18.39 9.15 -1.18
N GLN A 120 17.33 9.96 -1.26
CA GLN A 120 16.02 9.66 -0.68
C GLN A 120 15.39 8.40 -1.29
N ALA A 121 15.57 8.18 -2.59
CA ALA A 121 15.12 6.96 -3.27
C ALA A 121 16.02 5.72 -3.02
N GLY A 122 17.05 5.83 -2.17
CA GLY A 122 17.92 4.71 -1.79
C GLY A 122 18.98 4.33 -2.83
N ALA A 123 19.39 5.24 -3.72
CA ALA A 123 20.44 4.95 -4.68
C ALA A 123 21.81 4.74 -4.00
N ALA A 124 22.50 3.64 -4.34
CA ALA A 124 23.83 3.34 -3.79
C ALA A 124 24.90 4.39 -4.13
N SER A 125 24.73 5.10 -5.26
CA SER A 125 25.60 6.20 -5.69
C SER A 125 24.75 7.42 -6.09
N PRO A 126 24.27 8.22 -5.12
CA PRO A 126 23.26 9.25 -5.37
C PRO A 126 23.63 10.27 -6.45
N GLU A 127 24.89 10.72 -6.49
CA GLU A 127 25.35 11.72 -7.47
C GLU A 127 25.33 11.18 -8.91
N ALA A 128 25.99 10.04 -9.14
CA ALA A 128 26.06 9.42 -10.47
C ALA A 128 24.67 8.91 -10.94
N PHE A 129 23.86 8.40 -10.01
CA PHE A 129 22.52 7.92 -10.30
C PHE A 129 21.58 9.09 -10.64
N GLY A 130 21.52 10.11 -9.77
CA GLY A 130 20.71 11.31 -9.96
C GLY A 130 21.01 12.02 -11.27
N GLU A 131 22.29 12.22 -11.62
CA GLU A 131 22.68 12.84 -12.89
C GLU A 131 22.34 11.99 -14.11
N ARG A 132 22.32 10.66 -13.98
CA ARG A 132 21.86 9.79 -15.05
C ARG A 132 20.36 9.91 -15.26
N VAL A 133 19.57 9.91 -14.18
CA VAL A 133 18.10 10.08 -14.23
C VAL A 133 17.76 11.45 -14.84
N ARG A 134 18.36 12.53 -14.36
CA ARG A 134 18.21 13.88 -14.89
C ARG A 134 18.43 13.95 -16.40
N ARG A 135 19.54 13.38 -16.89
CA ARG A 135 19.86 13.33 -18.33
C ARG A 135 18.84 12.51 -19.12
N LYS A 136 18.40 11.38 -18.58
CA LYS A 136 17.41 10.50 -19.21
C LYS A 136 16.04 11.19 -19.34
N VAL A 137 15.54 11.78 -18.26
CA VAL A 137 14.28 12.54 -18.22
C VAL A 137 14.32 13.69 -19.22
N ARG A 138 15.40 14.48 -19.24
CA ARG A 138 15.58 15.58 -20.19
C ARG A 138 15.57 15.09 -21.64
N ARG A 139 16.25 13.99 -21.94
CA ARG A 139 16.27 13.37 -23.27
C ARG A 139 14.87 12.93 -23.69
N LEU A 140 14.14 12.23 -22.81
CA LEU A 140 12.77 11.76 -23.10
C LEU A 140 11.81 12.92 -23.33
N ALA A 141 11.86 13.96 -22.49
CA ALA A 141 11.04 15.15 -22.67
C ALA A 141 11.30 15.86 -24.01
N ASN A 142 12.57 15.99 -24.40
CA ASN A 142 12.94 16.56 -25.70
C ASN A 142 12.45 15.71 -26.87
N GLU A 143 12.54 14.39 -26.77
CA GLU A 143 12.04 13.47 -27.78
C GLU A 143 10.51 13.57 -27.94
N GLN A 144 9.77 13.69 -26.82
CA GLN A 144 8.33 13.90 -26.86
C GLN A 144 7.97 15.23 -27.51
N ARG A 145 8.68 16.32 -27.19
CA ARG A 145 8.49 17.62 -27.85
C ARG A 145 8.75 17.55 -29.35
N ARG A 146 9.81 16.86 -29.76
CA ARG A 146 10.15 16.64 -31.18
C ARG A 146 9.04 15.90 -31.92
N ARG A 147 8.52 14.81 -31.36
CA ARG A 147 7.41 14.04 -31.94
C ARG A 147 6.12 14.84 -32.00
N ALA A 148 5.82 15.62 -30.97
CA ALA A 148 4.64 16.48 -30.95
C ALA A 148 4.71 17.58 -32.03
N ALA A 149 5.88 18.17 -32.26
CA ALA A 149 6.08 19.15 -33.32
C ALA A 149 5.89 18.54 -34.73
N GLN A 150 6.34 17.31 -34.95
CA GLN A 150 6.19 16.59 -36.22
C GLN A 150 4.74 16.15 -36.50
N ARG A 151 3.94 15.93 -35.46
CA ARG A 151 2.52 15.54 -35.58
C ARG A 151 1.58 16.71 -35.80
N ARG A 152 2.06 17.95 -35.69
CA ARG A 152 1.22 19.13 -35.88
C ARG A 152 0.93 19.28 -37.38
N PRO A 153 -0.32 19.16 -37.83
CA PRO A 153 -0.63 19.28 -39.25
C PRO A 153 -0.28 20.69 -39.74
N ALA A 154 0.17 20.79 -41.00
CA ALA A 154 0.38 22.07 -41.66
C ALA A 154 -0.90 22.90 -41.59
N PRO A 155 -0.81 24.23 -41.36
CA PRO A 155 -2.00 25.08 -41.37
C PRO A 155 -2.70 24.95 -42.73
N PRO A 156 -4.05 24.95 -42.77
CA PRO A 156 -4.78 24.90 -44.02
C PRO A 156 -4.33 26.08 -44.89
N VAL A 157 -3.88 25.78 -46.10
CA VAL A 157 -3.57 26.78 -47.13
C VAL A 157 -4.89 27.46 -47.48
N ALA A 158 -4.96 28.77 -47.27
CA ALA A 158 -6.10 29.62 -47.63
C ALA A 158 -6.14 29.90 -49.13
#